data_AF-A0A5C1HU88-F1
#
_entry.id   AF-A0A5C1HU88-F1
#
_cell.length_a   1.000
_cell.length_b   1.000
_cell.length_c   1.000
_cell.angle_alpha   90.00
_cell.angle_beta   90.00
_cell.angle_gamma   90.00
#
_symmetry.space_group_name_H-M   'P 1'
#
loop_
_entity.id
_entity.type
_entity.pdbx_description
1 polymer ?
#
loop_
_entity_poly.entity_id
_entity_poly.type
_entity_poly.pdbx_seq_one_letter_code
_entity_poly.pdbx_strand_id
1 'polypeptide(L)'
;MKVTAPGNDIGKIFVSEGISNIDISVKTNIPTYKISRIRNGETVAIEADKFYLISLAAAIPIEDFLKRAYCNLKLIDGGVVYQSKKPSSLTSLGAILKPYEDNSLKGISLRTGITLQRLKDLSGKKSAKVLAHELCLIEMAIGKNPGDLFKELFNNLELNSLEKENELRVKEIQKNYR
;
A
#
# COMPACT_ATOMS: atom_id res chain seq x y z
N MET A 1 -14.58 -1.28 17.00
CA MET A 1 -13.57 -0.20 16.87
C MET A 1 -13.29 0.01 15.39
N LYS A 2 -13.31 1.27 14.90
CA LYS A 2 -12.81 1.58 13.54
C LYS A 2 -11.28 1.47 13.62
N VAL A 3 -10.69 0.57 12.85
CA VAL A 3 -9.23 0.53 12.68
C VAL A 3 -8.86 1.80 11.92
N THR A 4 -8.26 2.76 12.61
CA THR A 4 -7.70 3.97 11.99
C THR A 4 -6.34 3.63 11.39
N ALA A 5 -6.10 4.02 10.15
CA ALA A 5 -4.79 3.82 9.52
C ALA A 5 -3.69 4.49 10.37
N PRO A 6 -2.56 3.81 10.59
CA PRO A 6 -1.46 4.39 11.35
C PRO A 6 -0.86 5.59 10.61
N GLY A 7 -0.23 6.49 11.35
CA GLY A 7 0.63 7.52 10.75
C GLY A 7 1.75 6.89 9.93
N ASN A 8 2.26 7.64 8.94
CA ASN A 8 3.38 7.22 8.10
C ASN A 8 4.42 8.34 7.97
N ASP A 9 5.65 7.94 7.68
CA ASP A 9 6.82 8.82 7.62
C ASP A 9 7.25 9.17 6.18
N ILE A 10 6.35 9.05 5.20
CA ILE A 10 6.67 9.32 3.78
C ILE A 10 7.17 10.76 3.57
N GLY A 11 6.59 11.73 4.29
CA GLY A 11 7.06 13.11 4.23
C GLY A 11 8.54 13.27 4.60
N LYS A 12 9.00 12.54 5.63
CA LYS A 12 10.41 12.53 6.05
C LYS A 12 11.30 11.90 4.97
N ILE A 13 10.82 10.82 4.34
CA ILE A 13 11.53 10.18 3.21
C ILE A 13 11.73 11.19 2.08
N PHE A 14 10.67 11.88 1.66
CA PHE A 14 10.77 12.85 0.56
C PHE A 14 11.74 13.99 0.85
N VAL A 15 11.76 14.48 2.09
CA VAL A 15 12.70 15.53 2.50
C VAL A 15 14.13 15.02 2.49
N SER A 16 14.40 13.84 3.07
CA SER A 16 15.77 13.29 3.14
C SER A 16 16.36 12.95 1.77
N GLU A 17 15.51 12.57 0.82
CA GLU A 17 15.92 12.15 -0.53
C GLU A 17 15.85 13.28 -1.56
N GLY A 18 15.48 14.50 -1.14
CA GLY A 18 15.33 15.64 -2.06
C GLY A 18 14.21 15.47 -3.09
N ILE A 19 13.20 14.65 -2.81
CA ILE A 19 12.13 14.31 -3.74
C ILE A 19 11.05 15.40 -3.75
N SER A 20 10.78 15.95 -4.94
CA SER A 20 9.72 16.93 -5.12
C SER A 20 8.35 16.27 -5.37
N ASN A 21 7.28 16.99 -5.02
CA ASN A 21 5.91 16.52 -5.29
C ASN A 21 5.64 16.41 -6.80
N ILE A 22 6.27 17.28 -7.59
CA ILE A 22 6.14 17.30 -9.06
C ILE A 22 6.78 16.03 -9.62
N ASP A 23 7.98 15.65 -9.19
CA ASP A 23 8.67 14.47 -9.71
C ASP A 23 7.87 13.19 -9.46
N ILE A 24 7.32 13.02 -8.27
CA ILE A 24 6.42 11.88 -8.00
C ILE A 24 5.16 11.96 -8.86
N SER A 25 4.57 13.16 -9.00
CA SER A 25 3.33 13.34 -9.75
C SER A 25 3.48 12.98 -11.23
N VAL A 26 4.53 13.49 -11.88
CA VAL A 26 4.77 13.25 -13.31
C VAL A 26 5.15 11.80 -13.58
N LYS A 27 5.83 11.12 -12.65
CA LYS A 27 6.19 9.70 -12.78
C LYS A 27 5.01 8.74 -12.56
N THR A 28 4.04 9.11 -11.72
CA THR A 28 3.00 8.18 -11.23
C THR A 28 1.58 8.52 -11.65
N ASN A 29 1.35 9.68 -12.28
CA ASN A 29 0.02 10.29 -12.48
C ASN A 29 -0.77 10.59 -11.20
N ILE A 30 -0.16 10.47 -10.01
CA ILE A 30 -0.81 10.89 -8.77
C ILE A 30 -0.78 12.43 -8.71
N PRO A 31 -1.93 13.12 -8.56
CA PRO A 31 -1.94 14.58 -8.55
C PRO A 31 -1.05 15.19 -7.45
N THR A 32 -0.37 16.29 -7.77
CA THR A 32 0.52 17.03 -6.85
C THR A 32 -0.14 17.37 -5.52
N TYR A 33 -1.43 17.76 -5.52
CA TYR A 33 -2.17 18.02 -4.29
C TYR A 33 -2.31 16.77 -3.40
N LYS A 34 -2.52 15.57 -3.98
CA LYS A 34 -2.57 14.32 -3.20
C LYS A 34 -1.21 13.97 -2.61
N ILE A 35 -0.14 14.15 -3.39
CA ILE A 35 1.23 13.95 -2.92
C ILE A 35 1.56 14.91 -1.77
N SER A 36 1.14 16.17 -1.88
CA SER A 36 1.29 17.16 -0.80
C SER A 36 0.61 16.70 0.49
N ARG A 37 -0.64 16.22 0.41
CA ARG A 37 -1.37 15.71 1.57
C ARG A 37 -0.75 14.46 2.18
N ILE A 38 -0.15 13.59 1.38
CA ILE A 38 0.63 12.44 1.88
C ILE A 38 1.89 12.94 2.59
N ARG A 39 2.64 13.86 1.97
CA ARG A 39 3.87 14.45 2.52
C ARG A 39 3.63 15.12 3.87
N ASN A 40 2.51 15.81 4.02
CA ASN A 40 2.16 16.53 5.24
C ASN A 40 1.47 15.64 6.29
N GLY A 41 1.31 14.34 6.03
CA GLY A 41 0.66 13.40 6.96
C GLY A 41 -0.86 13.54 7.04
N GLU A 42 -1.49 14.36 6.19
CA GLU A 42 -2.95 14.50 6.14
C GLU A 42 -3.63 13.26 5.52
N THR A 43 -2.93 12.53 4.66
CA THR A 43 -3.39 11.26 4.09
C THR A 43 -2.60 10.11 4.71
N VAL A 44 -3.19 9.52 5.76
CA VAL A 44 -2.60 8.36 6.45
C VAL A 44 -2.93 7.02 5.77
N ALA A 45 -4.11 6.92 5.17
CA ALA A 45 -4.57 5.73 4.47
C ALA A 45 -4.20 5.80 2.99
N ILE A 46 -3.12 5.13 2.60
CA ILE A 46 -2.61 5.10 1.22
C ILE A 46 -2.90 3.73 0.62
N GLU A 47 -3.51 3.70 -0.56
CA GLU A 47 -3.74 2.46 -1.33
C GLU A 47 -2.39 1.82 -1.70
N ALA A 48 -2.31 0.48 -1.63
CA ALA A 48 -1.05 -0.23 -1.78
C ALA A 48 -0.43 -0.08 -3.19
N ASP A 49 -1.25 0.02 -4.23
CA ASP A 49 -0.82 0.29 -5.62
C ASP A 49 -0.15 1.66 -5.75
N LYS A 50 -0.78 2.71 -5.20
CA LYS A 50 -0.22 4.06 -5.16
C LYS A 50 1.06 4.13 -4.33
N PHE A 51 1.09 3.44 -3.20
CA PHE A 51 2.28 3.37 -2.35
C PHE A 51 3.45 2.72 -3.09
N TYR A 52 3.20 1.62 -3.82
CA TYR A 52 4.20 0.95 -4.65
C TYR A 52 4.70 1.85 -5.80
N LEU A 53 3.81 2.55 -6.50
CA LEU A 53 4.21 3.52 -7.52
C LEU A 53 5.09 4.64 -6.96
N ILE A 54 4.79 5.12 -5.74
CA ILE A 54 5.60 6.13 -5.06
C ILE A 54 6.99 5.58 -4.75
N SER A 55 7.12 4.33 -4.27
CA SER A 55 8.44 3.75 -3.99
C SER A 55 9.28 3.60 -5.28
N LEU A 56 8.65 3.16 -6.38
CA LEU A 56 9.29 3.10 -7.69
C LEU A 56 9.74 4.49 -8.16
N ALA A 57 8.88 5.50 -8.07
CA ALA A 57 9.19 6.86 -8.49
C ALA A 57 10.30 7.51 -7.67
N ALA A 58 10.39 7.15 -6.38
CA ALA A 58 11.46 7.52 -5.47
C ALA A 58 12.77 6.76 -5.70
N ALA A 59 12.77 5.72 -6.56
CA ALA A 59 13.89 4.81 -6.77
C ALA A 59 14.38 4.13 -5.46
N ILE A 60 13.46 3.82 -4.56
CA ILE A 60 13.74 3.13 -3.29
C ILE A 60 13.08 1.75 -3.34
N PRO A 61 13.82 0.66 -3.03
CA PRO A 61 13.22 -0.68 -2.92
C PRO A 61 12.02 -0.68 -1.98
N ILE A 62 10.96 -1.41 -2.34
CA ILE A 62 9.70 -1.38 -1.59
C ILE A 62 9.88 -1.80 -0.12
N GLU A 63 10.80 -2.73 0.16
CA GLU A 63 11.17 -3.19 1.50
C GLU A 63 11.70 -2.04 2.37
N ASP A 64 12.66 -1.29 1.82
CA ASP A 64 13.27 -0.14 2.51
C ASP A 64 12.26 0.99 2.65
N PHE A 65 11.45 1.21 1.63
CA PHE A 65 10.40 2.22 1.64
C PHE A 65 9.33 1.90 2.71
N LEU A 66 8.89 0.65 2.82
CA LEU A 66 7.99 0.17 3.88
C LEU A 66 8.60 0.34 5.27
N LYS A 67 9.85 -0.10 5.45
CA LYS A 67 10.56 -0.02 6.73
C LYS A 67 10.69 1.42 7.21
N ARG A 68 10.93 2.37 6.30
CA ARG A 68 11.03 3.80 6.61
C ARG A 68 9.65 4.42 6.84
N ALA A 69 8.67 4.12 5.99
CA ALA A 69 7.34 4.73 6.05
C ALA A 69 6.52 4.23 7.26
N TYR A 70 6.69 2.97 7.64
CA TYR A 70 5.93 2.29 8.69
C TYR A 70 6.83 1.64 9.74
N CYS A 71 7.88 2.36 10.19
CA CYS A 71 8.89 1.85 11.12
C CYS A 71 8.35 1.31 12.46
N ASN A 72 7.15 1.77 12.86
CA ASN A 72 6.49 1.38 14.11
C ASN A 72 5.38 0.33 13.92
N LEU A 73 5.17 -0.17 12.69
CA LEU A 73 4.11 -1.14 12.39
C LEU A 73 4.51 -2.54 12.89
N LYS A 74 3.62 -3.15 13.68
CA LYS A 74 3.85 -4.46 14.30
C LYS A 74 2.55 -5.28 14.31
N LEU A 75 2.70 -6.60 14.36
CA LEU A 75 1.57 -7.50 14.61
C LEU A 75 1.07 -7.35 16.05
N ILE A 76 -0.20 -7.65 16.27
CA ILE A 76 -0.82 -7.75 17.59
C ILE A 76 -0.51 -9.17 18.11
N ASP A 77 0.26 -9.26 19.20
CA ASP A 77 0.52 -10.52 19.88
C ASP A 77 -0.78 -11.05 20.50
N GLY A 78 -1.31 -12.15 19.97
CA GLY A 78 -2.57 -12.74 20.43
C GLY A 78 -3.03 -13.88 19.54
N GLY A 79 -2.40 -15.05 19.69
CA GLY A 79 -2.79 -16.27 18.98
C GLY A 79 -3.88 -17.06 19.69
N VAL A 80 -4.94 -17.46 18.97
CA VAL A 80 -5.71 -18.72 19.16
C VAL A 80 -6.40 -19.09 17.83
N VAL A 81 -6.51 -20.39 17.53
CA VAL A 81 -6.97 -21.00 16.27
C VAL A 81 -8.43 -21.50 16.34
N TYR A 82 -9.29 -21.22 15.34
CA TYR A 82 -10.64 -21.83 15.20
C TYR A 82 -11.20 -21.79 13.76
N GLN A 83 -11.68 -22.94 13.28
CA GLN A 83 -12.13 -23.33 11.92
C GLN A 83 -13.30 -22.52 11.32
N SER A 84 -13.28 -22.24 9.99
CA SER A 84 -14.52 -22.03 9.19
C SER A 84 -14.36 -22.04 7.65
N LYS A 85 -15.51 -22.22 6.96
CA LYS A 85 -15.79 -22.59 5.54
C LYS A 85 -15.39 -21.63 4.40
N LYS A 86 -15.15 -22.24 3.23
CA LYS A 86 -14.80 -21.72 1.87
C LYS A 86 -15.78 -20.70 1.23
N PRO A 87 -15.29 -19.61 0.62
CA PRO A 87 -16.00 -18.78 -0.36
C PRO A 87 -15.64 -19.08 -1.84
N SER A 88 -16.51 -18.64 -2.78
CA SER A 88 -16.61 -19.15 -4.17
C SER A 88 -16.17 -18.21 -5.31
N SER A 89 -15.44 -17.12 -5.06
CA SER A 89 -14.63 -16.43 -6.10
C SER A 89 -13.64 -15.48 -5.42
N LEU A 90 -12.38 -15.51 -5.83
CA LEU A 90 -11.28 -14.82 -5.12
C LEU A 90 -10.68 -13.70 -5.97
N THR A 91 -10.30 -12.59 -5.34
CA THR A 91 -9.41 -11.56 -5.93
C THR A 91 -7.99 -12.10 -6.09
N SER A 92 -7.07 -11.38 -6.77
CA SER A 92 -5.66 -11.79 -6.83
C SER A 92 -5.07 -11.97 -5.43
N LEU A 93 -5.36 -11.03 -4.51
CA LEU A 93 -5.01 -11.18 -3.10
C LEU A 93 -5.70 -12.39 -2.46
N GLY A 94 -7.00 -12.58 -2.69
CA GLY A 94 -7.73 -13.75 -2.19
C GLY A 94 -7.16 -15.08 -2.68
N ALA A 95 -6.69 -15.14 -3.93
CA ALA A 95 -6.06 -16.32 -4.52
C ALA A 95 -4.69 -16.61 -3.89
N ILE A 96 -3.90 -15.57 -3.61
CA ILE A 96 -2.62 -15.70 -2.89
C ILE A 96 -2.85 -16.16 -1.45
N LEU A 97 -3.92 -15.70 -0.79
CA LEU A 97 -4.25 -16.11 0.58
C LEU A 97 -4.88 -17.51 0.67
N LYS A 98 -5.34 -18.07 -0.46
CA LYS A 98 -6.05 -19.36 -0.54
C LYS A 98 -5.24 -20.57 -0.04
N PRO A 99 -3.94 -20.75 -0.38
CA PRO A 99 -3.16 -21.90 0.07
C PRO A 99 -2.94 -21.92 1.59
N TYR A 100 -3.27 -20.83 2.28
CA TYR A 100 -3.11 -20.71 3.73
C TYR A 100 -4.39 -21.15 4.52
N GLU A 101 -5.44 -21.72 3.90
CA GLU A 101 -6.71 -22.14 4.57
C GLU A 101 -6.63 -23.52 5.28
N ASP A 102 -7.20 -23.75 6.48
CA ASP A 102 -8.62 -23.56 6.91
C ASP A 102 -8.91 -22.39 7.92
N ASN A 103 -7.90 -21.59 8.29
CA ASN A 103 -8.01 -20.56 9.36
C ASN A 103 -7.35 -19.21 9.03
N SER A 104 -6.98 -18.97 7.77
CA SER A 104 -6.11 -17.85 7.37
C SER A 104 -6.70 -16.49 7.69
N LEU A 105 -7.90 -16.14 7.22
CA LEU A 105 -8.41 -14.78 7.38
C LEU A 105 -8.72 -14.44 8.84
N LYS A 106 -9.17 -15.41 9.64
CA LYS A 106 -9.41 -15.20 11.08
C LYS A 106 -8.09 -15.08 11.84
N GLY A 107 -7.10 -15.93 11.53
CA GLY A 107 -5.75 -15.83 12.09
C GLY A 107 -5.05 -14.53 11.71
N ILE A 108 -5.13 -14.12 10.44
CA ILE A 108 -4.64 -12.81 9.96
C ILE A 108 -5.40 -11.70 10.69
N SER A 109 -6.72 -11.78 10.83
CA SER A 109 -7.52 -10.78 11.55
C SER A 109 -7.02 -10.57 12.98
N LEU A 110 -6.77 -11.67 13.71
CA LEU A 110 -6.24 -11.62 15.08
C LEU A 110 -4.83 -11.03 15.15
N ARG A 111 -3.93 -11.48 14.26
CA ARG A 111 -2.53 -11.03 14.24
C ARG A 111 -2.36 -9.59 13.75
N THR A 112 -3.27 -9.09 12.91
CA THR A 112 -3.15 -7.78 12.27
C THR A 112 -4.07 -6.72 12.86
N GLY A 113 -5.11 -7.12 13.59
CA GLY A 113 -6.20 -6.24 14.01
C GLY A 113 -7.16 -5.83 12.88
N ILE A 114 -6.91 -6.24 11.63
CA ILE A 114 -7.81 -5.99 10.50
C ILE A 114 -9.08 -6.83 10.70
N THR A 115 -10.25 -6.25 10.53
CA THR A 115 -11.50 -6.97 10.79
C THR A 115 -11.69 -8.12 9.79
N LEU A 116 -12.28 -9.23 10.25
CA LEU A 116 -12.58 -10.36 9.37
C LEU A 116 -13.46 -9.96 8.17
N GLN A 117 -14.41 -9.03 8.36
CA GLN A 117 -15.22 -8.52 7.26
C GLN A 117 -14.37 -7.75 6.24
N ARG A 118 -13.41 -6.93 6.70
CA ARG A 118 -12.50 -6.21 5.83
C ARG A 118 -11.63 -7.18 5.01
N LEU A 119 -11.09 -8.22 5.64
CA LEU A 119 -10.33 -9.26 4.94
C LEU A 119 -11.18 -10.02 3.91
N LYS A 120 -12.43 -10.37 4.25
CA LYS A 120 -13.38 -10.96 3.29
C LYS A 120 -13.66 -10.04 2.11
N ASP A 121 -13.85 -8.75 2.37
CA ASP A 121 -14.06 -7.75 1.34
C ASP A 121 -12.83 -7.65 0.42
N LEU A 122 -11.62 -7.58 0.98
CA LEU A 122 -10.37 -7.58 0.22
C LEU A 122 -10.17 -8.87 -0.60
N SER A 123 -10.62 -10.00 -0.08
CA SER A 123 -10.51 -11.30 -0.74
C SER A 123 -11.57 -11.56 -1.81
N GLY A 124 -12.74 -10.92 -1.73
CA GLY A 124 -13.90 -11.27 -2.56
C GLY A 124 -14.47 -10.11 -3.40
N LYS A 125 -14.24 -8.85 -3.03
CA LYS A 125 -14.79 -7.68 -3.73
C LYS A 125 -13.69 -7.01 -4.56
N LYS A 126 -13.85 -7.01 -5.88
CA LYS A 126 -12.92 -6.32 -6.82
C LYS A 126 -12.79 -4.81 -6.56
N SER A 127 -13.83 -4.19 -6.02
CA SER A 127 -13.83 -2.76 -5.67
C SER A 127 -13.08 -2.44 -4.38
N ALA A 128 -12.80 -3.44 -3.53
CA ALA A 128 -12.08 -3.23 -2.29
C ALA A 128 -10.58 -3.06 -2.57
N LYS A 129 -10.07 -1.85 -2.33
CA LYS A 129 -8.65 -1.55 -2.43
C LYS A 129 -7.95 -1.86 -1.10
N VAL A 130 -6.88 -2.63 -1.15
CA VAL A 130 -6.01 -2.88 0.01
C VAL A 130 -5.13 -1.66 0.27
N LEU A 131 -5.02 -1.26 1.54
CA LEU A 131 -4.12 -0.17 1.96
C LEU A 131 -2.71 -0.72 2.18
N ALA A 132 -1.70 0.14 2.04
CA ALA A 132 -0.30 -0.26 2.16
C ALA A 132 0.03 -0.87 3.53
N HIS A 133 -0.43 -0.24 4.62
CA HIS A 133 -0.23 -0.80 5.97
C HIS A 133 -0.99 -2.13 6.17
N GLU A 134 -2.18 -2.29 5.57
CA GLU A 134 -2.94 -3.55 5.64
C GLU A 134 -2.17 -4.66 4.93
N LEU A 135 -1.63 -4.39 3.74
CA LEU A 135 -0.89 -5.38 2.96
C LEU A 135 0.40 -5.79 3.68
N CYS A 136 1.13 -4.82 4.25
CA CYS A 136 2.33 -5.09 5.05
C CYS A 136 2.01 -5.97 6.28
N LEU A 137 0.94 -5.66 7.02
CA LEU A 137 0.50 -6.50 8.14
C LEU A 137 0.10 -7.91 7.69
N ILE A 138 -0.57 -8.02 6.54
CA ILE A 138 -0.95 -9.32 5.95
C ILE A 138 0.30 -10.14 5.61
N GLU A 139 1.31 -9.55 4.95
CA GLU A 139 2.61 -10.19 4.65
C GLU A 139 3.25 -10.79 5.90
N MET A 140 3.39 -9.95 6.93
CA MET A 140 3.94 -10.36 8.23
C MET A 140 3.10 -11.48 8.86
N ALA A 141 1.77 -11.39 8.76
CA ALA A 141 0.84 -12.36 9.31
C ALA A 141 0.82 -13.71 8.57
N ILE A 142 1.30 -13.78 7.33
CA ILE A 142 1.46 -15.04 6.59
C ILE A 142 2.91 -15.51 6.53
N GLY A 143 3.83 -14.82 7.23
CA GLY A 143 5.24 -15.18 7.29
C GLY A 143 6.04 -14.82 6.03
N LYS A 144 5.52 -13.91 5.19
CA LYS A 144 6.27 -13.31 4.08
C LYS A 144 7.05 -12.08 4.55
N ASN A 145 8.06 -11.69 3.78
CA ASN A 145 8.77 -10.44 4.05
C ASN A 145 7.90 -9.25 3.61
N PRO A 146 7.92 -8.13 4.35
CA PRO A 146 7.26 -6.91 3.90
C PRO A 146 7.76 -6.48 2.51
N GLY A 147 6.86 -6.34 1.54
CA GLY A 147 7.18 -6.00 0.15
C GLY A 147 7.02 -7.15 -0.86
N ASP A 148 7.00 -8.41 -0.42
CA ASP A 148 6.86 -9.57 -1.29
C ASP A 148 5.53 -9.58 -2.07
N LEU A 149 4.40 -9.40 -1.36
CA LEU A 149 3.07 -9.28 -1.96
C LEU A 149 2.89 -7.99 -2.74
N PHE A 150 3.57 -6.90 -2.39
CA PHE A 150 3.56 -5.69 -3.22
C PHE A 150 4.10 -5.99 -4.61
N LYS A 151 5.26 -6.65 -4.69
CA LYS A 151 5.85 -7.06 -5.98
C LYS A 151 4.97 -8.06 -6.70
N GLU A 152 4.40 -9.03 -5.99
CA GLU A 152 3.54 -10.07 -6.60
C GLU A 152 2.23 -9.48 -7.16
N LEU A 153 1.59 -8.54 -6.45
CA LEU A 153 0.31 -7.95 -6.84
C LEU A 153 0.44 -6.82 -7.86
N PHE A 154 1.57 -6.11 -7.85
CA PHE A 154 1.78 -4.87 -8.61
C PHE A 154 2.97 -4.93 -9.57
N ASN A 155 3.45 -6.14 -9.92
CA ASN A 155 4.55 -6.34 -10.87
C ASN A 155 4.33 -5.66 -12.24
N ASN A 156 3.08 -5.48 -12.66
CA ASN A 156 2.74 -4.85 -13.93
C ASN A 156 2.54 -3.33 -13.83
N LEU A 157 2.74 -2.73 -12.65
CA LEU A 157 2.69 -1.27 -12.51
C LEU A 157 4.02 -0.67 -12.96
N GLU A 158 3.93 0.25 -13.90
CA GLU A 158 5.08 0.96 -14.47
C GLU A 158 4.94 2.47 -14.26
N LEU A 159 6.09 3.16 -14.23
CA LEU A 159 6.13 4.61 -14.25
C LEU A 159 5.82 5.14 -15.65
N ASN A 160 5.45 6.40 -15.74
CA ASN A 160 5.28 7.08 -17.02
C ASN A 160 6.56 7.06 -17.86
N SER A 161 6.40 7.10 -19.19
CA SER A 161 7.53 7.31 -20.10
C SER A 161 8.10 8.72 -19.95
N LEU A 162 9.37 8.90 -20.32
CA LEU A 162 10.04 10.21 -20.25
C LEU A 162 9.29 11.29 -21.07
N GLU A 163 8.76 10.92 -22.24
CA GLU A 163 7.92 11.80 -23.05
C GLU A 163 6.69 12.27 -22.26
N LYS A 164 6.01 11.33 -21.59
CA LYS A 164 4.83 11.64 -20.81
C LYS A 164 5.14 12.47 -19.58
N GLU A 165 6.25 12.18 -18.90
CA GLU A 165 6.73 12.96 -17.76
C GLU A 165 6.98 14.42 -18.16
N ASN A 166 7.63 14.65 -19.30
CA ASN A 166 7.91 15.99 -19.81
C ASN A 166 6.61 16.76 -20.13
N GLU A 167 5.65 16.11 -20.80
CA GLU A 167 4.33 16.71 -21.05
C GLU A 167 3.63 17.14 -19.75
N LEU A 168 3.63 16.27 -18.74
CA LEU A 168 3.00 16.53 -17.46
C LEU A 168 3.72 17.63 -16.69
N ARG A 169 5.06 17.67 -16.75
CA ARG A 169 5.87 18.72 -16.11
C ARG A 169 5.55 20.09 -16.70
N VAL A 170 5.44 20.21 -18.02
CA VAL A 170 5.03 21.47 -18.68
C VAL A 170 3.64 21.90 -18.23
N LYS A 171 2.68 20.96 -18.15
CA LYS A 171 1.32 21.26 -17.69
C LYS A 171 1.27 21.73 -16.23
N GLU A 172 2.04 21.12 -15.34
CA GLU A 172 2.11 21.55 -13.94
C GLU A 172 2.76 22.93 -13.80
N ILE A 173 3.81 23.22 -14.57
CA ILE A 173 4.43 24.56 -14.61
C ILE A 173 3.39 25.60 -15.07
N GLN A 174 2.65 25.33 -16.15
CA GLN A 174 1.64 26.24 -16.67
C GLN A 174 0.49 26.54 -15.69
N LYS A 175 0.12 25.58 -14.83
CA LYS A 175 -0.88 25.81 -13.78
C LYS A 175 -0.42 26.80 -12.72
N ASN A 176 0.87 26.86 -12.43
CA ASN A 176 1.41 27.76 -11.42
C ASN A 176 1.52 29.23 -11.88
N TYR A 177 1.34 29.49 -13.18
CA TYR A 177 1.35 30.84 -13.77
C TYR A 177 -0.05 31.38 -14.11
N ARG A 178 -1.12 30.70 -13.70
CA ARG A 178 -2.50 31.15 -13.83
C ARG A 178 -3.08 31.48 -12.45
#